data_AF-A0A2K0W8M2-F1
#
_entry.id   AF-A0A2K0W8M2-F1
#
_cell.length_a   1.000
_cell.length_b   1.000
_cell.length_c   1.000
_cell.angle_alpha   90.00
_cell.angle_beta   90.00
_cell.angle_gamma   90.00
#
_symmetry.space_group_name_H-M   'P 1'
#
loop_
_entity.id
_entity.type
_entity.pdbx_description
1 polymer ?
#
loop_
_entity_poly.entity_id
_entity_poly.type
_entity_poly.pdbx_seq_one_letter_code
_entity_poly.pdbx_strand_id
1 'polypeptide(L)'
;MDVAGLAIGIVGLYTACRDCYDFFTTVNAAQAESSAHLRELEIQQSILKAWGFHWQIQNEDGSDPGYSDHARRKRSKLHQYLLSNRFKAEGVFKTLSALADTLCNREKLIKRYGFQLQ
;
A
#
# COMPACT_ATOMS: atom_id res chain seq x y z
N MET A 1 -5.05 -4.89 -19.92
CA MET A 1 -5.71 -3.88 -19.07
C MET A 1 -5.38 -2.50 -19.65
N ASP A 2 -6.35 -1.59 -19.70
CA ASP A 2 -6.11 -0.21 -20.13
C ASP A 2 -5.51 0.63 -18.98
N VAL A 3 -5.06 1.86 -19.27
CA VAL A 3 -4.37 2.70 -18.29
C VAL A 3 -5.31 3.13 -17.15
N ALA A 4 -6.59 3.30 -17.44
CA ALA A 4 -7.61 3.61 -16.44
C ALA A 4 -7.79 2.45 -15.45
N GLY A 5 -7.86 1.21 -15.94
CA GLY A 5 -7.90 0.01 -15.11
C GLY A 5 -6.64 -0.17 -14.25
N LEU A 6 -5.46 0.09 -14.82
CA LEU A 6 -4.20 0.08 -14.06
C LEU A 6 -4.21 1.11 -12.93
N ALA A 7 -4.65 2.34 -13.21
CA ALA A 7 -4.69 3.41 -12.21
C ALA A 7 -5.65 3.10 -11.05
N ILE A 8 -6.78 2.43 -11.30
CA ILE A 8 -7.69 1.95 -10.25
C ILE A 8 -7.03 0.82 -9.46
N GLY A 9 -6.43 -0.15 -10.15
CA GLY A 9 -5.74 -1.28 -9.52
C GLY A 9 -4.59 -0.86 -8.61
N ILE A 10 -3.84 0.18 -8.99
CA ILE A 10 -2.73 0.73 -8.19
C ILE A 10 -3.20 1.26 -6.83
N VAL A 11 -4.35 1.90 -6.76
CA VAL A 11 -4.91 2.37 -5.47
C VAL A 11 -5.22 1.18 -4.56
N GLY A 12 -5.87 0.14 -5.10
CA GLY A 12 -6.16 -1.08 -4.34
C GLY A 12 -4.90 -1.82 -3.88
N LEU A 13 -3.91 -1.96 -4.76
CA LEU A 13 -2.64 -2.60 -4.44
C LEU A 13 -1.83 -1.82 -3.40
N TYR A 14 -1.84 -0.48 -3.49
CA TYR A 14 -1.22 0.38 -2.48
C TYR A 14 -1.82 0.13 -1.09
N THR A 15 -3.16 0.12 -0.99
CA THR A 15 -3.86 -0.14 0.27
C THR A 15 -3.54 -1.53 0.80
N ALA A 16 -3.56 -2.56 -0.05
CA ALA A 16 -3.20 -3.92 0.34
C ALA A 16 -1.76 -4.02 0.88
N CYS A 17 -0.80 -3.37 0.22
CA CYS A 17 0.58 -3.32 0.71
C CYS A 17 0.69 -2.62 2.07
N ARG A 18 0.03 -1.46 2.21
CA ARG A 18 0.02 -0.67 3.47
C ARG A 18 -0.53 -1.51 4.62
N ASP A 19 -1.68 -2.15 4.42
CA ASP A 19 -2.35 -2.96 5.44
C ASP A 19 -1.51 -4.20 5.82
N CYS A 20 -0.77 -4.78 4.87
CA CYS A 20 0.18 -5.85 5.19
C CYS A 20 1.37 -5.35 6.01
N TYR A 21 1.90 -4.15 5.73
CA TYR A 21 2.94 -3.56 6.57
C TYR A 21 2.41 -3.28 7.98
N ASP A 22 1.21 -2.70 8.11
CA ASP A 22 0.60 -2.43 9.43
C ASP A 22 0.45 -3.73 10.24
N PHE A 23 0.10 -4.84 9.60
CA PHE A 23 0.07 -6.15 10.26
C PHE A 23 1.41 -6.56 10.86
N PHE A 24 2.53 -6.41 10.13
CA PHE A 24 3.85 -6.81 10.63
C PHE A 24 4.43 -5.82 11.66
N THR A 25 4.13 -4.52 11.53
CA THR A 25 4.65 -3.50 12.46
C THR A 25 3.82 -3.33 13.73
N THR A 26 2.56 -3.79 13.74
CA THR A 26 1.74 -3.84 14.97
C THR A 26 2.19 -4.96 15.93
N VAL A 27 3.00 -5.92 15.46
CA VAL A 27 3.57 -6.98 16.31
C VAL A 27 4.67 -6.39 17.22
N ASN A 28 4.25 -5.86 18.37
CA ASN A 28 5.14 -5.24 19.37
C ASN A 28 6.08 -6.23 20.11
N ALA A 29 6.05 -7.52 19.77
CA ALA A 29 6.76 -8.58 20.48
C ALA A 29 7.79 -9.32 19.60
N ALA A 30 8.52 -8.58 18.75
CA ALA A 30 9.66 -9.18 18.05
C ALA A 30 10.74 -9.57 19.09
N GLN A 31 11.21 -10.83 19.03
CA GLN A 31 12.39 -11.24 19.78
C GLN A 31 13.58 -10.33 19.43
N ALA A 32 14.54 -10.18 20.34
CA ALA A 32 15.68 -9.27 20.15
C ALA A 32 16.40 -9.47 18.80
N GLU A 33 16.47 -10.72 18.33
CA GLU A 33 17.06 -11.13 17.05
C GLU A 33 16.29 -10.61 15.82
N SER A 34 14.99 -10.38 15.94
CA SER A 34 14.12 -9.91 14.85
C SER A 34 13.89 -8.38 14.87
N SER A 35 14.41 -7.67 15.87
CA SER A 35 14.24 -6.21 16.03
C SER A 35 14.77 -5.38 14.87
N ALA A 36 15.94 -5.76 14.31
CA ALA A 36 16.51 -5.07 13.16
C ALA A 36 15.65 -5.24 11.89
N HIS A 37 15.09 -6.44 11.69
CA HIS A 37 14.19 -6.73 10.57
C HIS A 37 12.86 -5.99 10.71
N LEU A 38 12.33 -5.89 11.93
CA LEU A 38 11.13 -5.10 12.22
C LEU A 38 11.36 -3.61 11.90
N ARG A 39 12.48 -3.05 12.35
CA ARG A 39 12.84 -1.66 12.05
C ARG A 39 12.97 -1.38 10.56
N GLU A 40 13.56 -2.30 9.81
CA GLU A 40 13.63 -2.19 8.34
C GLU A 40 12.22 -2.18 7.73
N LEU A 41 11.31 -3.05 8.19
CA LEU A 41 9.92 -3.06 7.74
C LEU A 41 9.19 -1.74 8.04
N GLU A 42 9.42 -1.14 9.21
CA GLU A 42 8.87 0.19 9.57
C GLU A 42 9.39 1.31 8.66
N ILE A 43 10.68 1.26 8.28
CA ILE A 43 11.27 2.19 7.33
C ILE A 43 10.61 2.03 5.95
N GLN A 44 10.51 0.80 5.44
CA GLN A 44 9.88 0.53 4.15
C GLN A 44 8.40 0.93 4.14
N GLN A 45 7.68 0.68 5.25
CA GLN A 45 6.32 1.15 5.45
C GLN A 45 6.24 2.68 5.37
N SER A 46 7.16 3.39 6.03
CA SER A 46 7.20 4.85 6.05
C SER A 46 7.44 5.42 4.65
N ILE A 47 8.34 4.80 3.86
CA ILE A 47 8.59 5.16 2.46
C ILE A 47 7.31 4.98 1.63
N LEU A 48 6.62 3.84 1.77
CA LEU A 48 5.37 3.58 1.06
C LEU A 48 4.28 4.60 1.45
N LYS A 49 4.12 4.89 2.75
CA LYS A 49 3.16 5.90 3.25
C LYS A 49 3.48 7.30 2.71
N ALA A 50 4.75 7.71 2.71
CA ALA A 50 5.20 8.98 2.14
C ALA A 50 4.92 9.09 0.63
N TRP A 51 5.16 8.01 -0.12
CA TRP A 51 4.82 7.94 -1.54
C TRP A 51 3.30 8.10 -1.76
N GLY A 52 2.48 7.35 -1.00
CA GLY A 52 1.02 7.46 -1.08
C GLY A 52 0.50 8.86 -0.73
N PHE A 53 1.10 9.52 0.27
CA PHE A 53 0.81 10.90 0.63
C PHE A 53 1.15 11.89 -0.49
N HIS A 54 2.36 11.79 -1.07
CA HIS A 54 2.79 12.64 -2.19
C HIS A 54 1.81 12.57 -3.38
N TRP A 55 1.26 11.38 -3.60
CA TRP A 55 0.38 11.05 -4.71
C TRP A 55 -1.12 11.17 -4.39
N GLN A 56 -1.45 11.51 -3.14
CA GLN A 56 -2.82 11.69 -2.65
C GLN A 56 -3.68 10.45 -2.89
N ILE A 57 -3.16 9.25 -2.60
CA ILE A 57 -3.84 7.99 -2.90
C ILE A 57 -5.09 7.77 -2.02
N GLN A 58 -5.14 8.35 -0.81
CA GLN A 58 -6.30 8.94 -0.12
C GLN A 58 -5.94 9.21 1.35
N ASN A 59 -6.43 10.35 1.85
CA ASN A 59 -6.70 10.70 3.26
C ASN A 59 -8.16 11.22 3.30
N GLU A 60 -9.13 10.46 2.75
CA GLU A 60 -10.53 10.88 2.61
C GLU A 60 -11.50 10.14 3.57
N ASP A 61 -11.03 9.75 4.75
CA ASP A 61 -11.89 9.21 5.82
C ASP A 61 -12.74 10.29 6.54
N GLY A 62 -12.80 11.52 6.00
CA GLY A 62 -13.53 12.65 6.57
C GLY A 62 -14.79 13.08 5.80
N SER A 63 -15.30 12.24 4.89
CA SER A 63 -16.53 12.56 4.16
C SER A 63 -17.74 12.09 4.95
N ASP A 64 -18.29 13.02 5.73
CA ASP A 64 -19.64 13.04 6.30
C ASP A 64 -20.66 12.28 5.41
N PRO A 65 -21.51 11.36 5.93
CA PRO A 65 -22.44 10.57 5.11
C PRO A 65 -23.68 11.38 4.70
N GLY A 66 -23.52 12.68 4.47
CA GLY A 66 -24.59 13.60 4.11
C GLY A 66 -24.36 14.20 2.73
N TYR A 67 -25.31 13.96 1.84
CA TYR A 67 -25.52 14.66 0.56
C TYR A 67 -24.65 14.24 -0.64
N SER A 68 -25.23 13.31 -1.41
CA SER A 68 -25.45 13.41 -2.87
C SER A 68 -24.43 14.21 -3.69
N ASP A 69 -23.35 13.55 -4.11
CA ASP A 69 -22.79 13.76 -5.46
C ASP A 69 -21.88 12.59 -5.87
N HIS A 70 -22.49 11.46 -6.21
CA HIS A 70 -21.79 10.27 -6.75
C HIS A 70 -21.14 10.50 -8.14
N ALA A 71 -21.04 11.73 -8.63
CA ALA A 71 -20.64 12.04 -10.01
C ALA A 71 -19.19 12.55 -10.19
N ARG A 72 -18.41 12.73 -9.12
CA ARG A 72 -16.99 13.10 -9.28
C ARG A 72 -16.13 12.54 -8.16
N ARG A 73 -15.79 11.24 -8.25
CA ARG A 73 -14.55 10.74 -7.63
C ARG A 73 -13.44 11.67 -8.10
N LYS A 74 -12.97 12.58 -7.24
CA LYS A 74 -11.83 13.44 -7.54
C LYS A 74 -10.69 12.50 -7.90
N ARG A 75 -10.36 12.42 -9.19
CA ARG A 75 -9.25 11.60 -9.67
C ARG A 75 -8.02 12.11 -8.93
N SER A 76 -7.42 11.25 -8.10
CA SER A 76 -6.23 11.62 -7.33
C SER A 76 -5.14 12.16 -8.26
N LYS A 77 -4.23 12.96 -7.71
CA LYS A 77 -3.04 13.44 -8.43
C LYS A 77 -2.33 12.30 -9.18
N LEU A 78 -2.26 11.12 -8.57
CA LEU A 78 -1.73 9.91 -9.21
C LEU A 78 -2.55 9.47 -10.42
N HIS A 79 -3.88 9.37 -10.29
CA HIS A 79 -4.73 8.90 -11.37
C HIS A 79 -4.59 9.78 -12.61
N GLN A 80 -4.56 11.11 -12.43
CA GLN A 80 -4.31 12.04 -13.53
C GLN A 80 -2.93 11.85 -14.16
N TYR A 81 -1.89 11.70 -13.34
CA TYR A 81 -0.52 11.48 -13.83
C TYR A 81 -0.40 10.17 -14.63
N LEU A 82 -0.98 9.08 -14.13
CA LEU A 82 -0.86 7.76 -14.73
C LEU A 82 -1.60 7.65 -16.07
N LEU A 83 -2.75 8.32 -16.23
CA LEU A 83 -3.49 8.35 -17.50
C LEU A 83 -2.62 8.83 -18.67
N SER A 84 -1.72 9.79 -18.41
CA SER A 84 -0.78 10.33 -19.40
C SER A 84 0.53 9.55 -19.50
N ASN A 85 0.78 8.58 -18.62
CA ASN A 85 2.08 7.90 -18.47
C ASN A 85 1.92 6.38 -18.39
N ARG A 86 1.51 5.74 -19.50
CA ARG A 86 1.22 4.30 -19.57
C ARG A 86 2.33 3.40 -19.01
N PHE A 87 3.58 3.60 -19.44
CA PHE A 87 4.70 2.75 -18.98
C PHE A 87 4.98 2.92 -17.48
N LYS A 88 4.76 4.13 -16.94
CA LYS A 88 4.86 4.38 -15.50
C LYS A 88 3.73 3.68 -14.75
N ALA A 89 2.50 3.73 -15.28
CA ALA A 89 1.37 3.01 -14.70
C ALA A 89 1.63 1.50 -14.64
N GLU A 90 2.12 0.92 -15.73
CA GLU A 90 2.45 -0.51 -15.77
C GLU A 90 3.57 -0.87 -14.79
N GLY A 91 4.65 -0.07 -14.74
CA GLY A 91 5.74 -0.28 -13.79
C GLY A 91 5.29 -0.20 -12.34
N VAL A 92 4.54 0.84 -11.97
CA VAL A 92 4.00 1.01 -10.61
C VAL A 92 3.07 -0.14 -10.24
N PHE A 93 2.18 -0.54 -11.14
CA PHE A 93 1.28 -1.67 -10.93
C PHE A 93 2.07 -2.95 -10.64
N LYS A 94 3.05 -3.30 -11.50
CA LYS A 94 3.87 -4.52 -11.32
C LYS A 94 4.66 -4.50 -10.01
N THR A 95 5.24 -3.36 -9.64
CA THR A 95 5.99 -3.23 -8.38
C THR A 95 5.08 -3.43 -7.17
N LEU A 96 3.90 -2.80 -7.16
CA LEU A 96 2.96 -2.96 -6.06
C LEU A 96 2.38 -4.38 -6.01
N SER A 97 2.11 -5.03 -7.15
CA SER A 97 1.74 -6.44 -7.18
C SER A 97 2.81 -7.33 -6.56
N ALA A 98 4.08 -7.15 -6.93
CA ALA A 98 5.17 -7.96 -6.39
C ALA A 98 5.37 -7.74 -4.87
N LEU A 99 5.19 -6.51 -4.40
CA LEU A 99 5.18 -6.20 -2.97
C LEU A 99 4.02 -6.90 -2.26
N ALA A 100 2.80 -6.79 -2.80
CA ALA A 100 1.62 -7.45 -2.24
C ALA A 100 1.80 -8.97 -2.19
N ASP A 101 2.27 -9.60 -3.27
CA ASP A 101 2.53 -11.05 -3.31
C ASP A 101 3.55 -11.47 -2.25
N THR A 102 4.58 -10.65 -2.03
CA THR A 102 5.60 -10.89 -1.00
C THR A 102 5.01 -10.78 0.40
N LEU A 103 4.25 -9.72 0.67
CA LEU A 103 3.75 -9.37 2.01
C LEU A 103 2.49 -10.17 2.41
N CYS A 104 1.66 -10.57 1.45
CA CYS A 104 0.44 -11.34 1.69
C CYS A 104 0.72 -12.78 2.14
N ASN A 105 1.92 -13.32 1.87
CA ASN A 105 2.31 -14.65 2.34
C ASN A 105 2.79 -14.61 3.80
N ARG A 106 1.84 -14.30 4.70
CA ARG A 106 2.07 -14.07 6.12
C ARG A 106 2.72 -15.26 6.81
N GLU A 107 2.23 -16.48 6.54
CA GLU A 107 2.76 -17.71 7.14
C GLU A 107 4.23 -17.93 6.81
N LYS A 108 4.62 -17.73 5.54
CA LYS A 108 6.01 -17.85 5.10
C LYS A 108 6.90 -16.79 5.76
N LEU A 109 6.42 -15.55 5.87
CA LEU A 109 7.17 -14.46 6.49
C LEU A 109 7.33 -14.64 8.00
N ILE A 110 6.26 -15.03 8.70
CA ILE A 110 6.29 -15.37 10.12
C ILE A 110 7.29 -16.49 10.39
N LYS A 111 7.22 -17.58 9.62
CA LYS A 111 8.15 -18.72 9.77
C LYS A 111 9.61 -18.34 9.49
N ARG A 112 9.85 -17.45 8.52
CA ARG A 112 11.21 -17.05 8.11
C ARG A 112 11.87 -16.07 9.08
N TYR A 113 11.09 -15.17 9.68
CA TYR A 113 11.59 -14.06 10.48
C TYR A 113 11.22 -14.15 11.98
N GLY A 114 10.49 -15.20 12.38
CA GLY A 114 10.18 -15.48 13.79
C GLY A 114 9.16 -14.54 14.43
N PHE A 115 8.32 -13.87 13.64
CA PHE A 115 7.29 -12.98 14.17
C PHE A 115 6.19 -13.79 14.89
N GLN A 116 5.96 -13.56 16.19
CA GLN A 116 4.84 -14.18 16.91
C GLN A 116 3.62 -13.25 16.83
N LEU A 117 2.54 -13.72 16.22
CA LEU A 117 1.23 -13.07 16.37
C LEU A 117 0.72 -13.39 17.78
N GLN A 118 0.33 -12.36 18.54
CA GLN A 118 -0.38 -12.54 19.81
C GLN A 118 -1.77 -13.13 19.56
#